data_AF-A0A5C4U0Z7-F1
#
_entry.id   AF-A0A5C4U0Z7-F1
#
_cell.length_a   1.000
_cell.length_b   1.000
_cell.length_c   1.000
_cell.angle_alpha   90.00
_cell.angle_beta   90.00
_cell.angle_gamma   90.00
#
_symmetry.space_group_name_H-M   'P 1'
#
loop_
_entity.id
_entity.type
_entity.pdbx_description
1 polymer ?
#
loop_
_entity_poly.entity_id
_entity_poly.type
_entity_poly.pdbx_seq_one_letter_code
_entity_poly.pdbx_strand_id
1 'polypeptide(L)'
;MAVAIMNESQSAEFLFKAVVFNRGEVNSVPIPSGVHSLAVGENHALIAGDSLGDDPKKKELYLLKSNGQVKQIPFPEGYDLTTPDFKYSHVNYLGAGLFEVLQGVPDGEVTKLKSFEVRVTPEMTLKVENTREFKMTLANNFVKHVMLPFGETGFIDDQGSVFINHRDTKDPERTGHVDGVTRETYVRVNSSIEALFGVRRDGLIEIRRWGSPESIVTEIPFEKGACSDEACGIASVSKIL
;
A
#
# COMPACT_ATOMS: atom_id res chain seq x y z
N MET A 1 -11.11 -11.08 -4.44
CA MET A 1 -10.95 -11.24 -2.98
C MET A 1 -10.68 -9.87 -2.38
N ALA A 2 -11.11 -9.61 -1.13
CA ALA A 2 -10.66 -8.46 -0.35
C ALA A 2 -10.08 -8.95 0.98
N VAL A 3 -9.06 -8.25 1.49
CA VAL A 3 -8.39 -8.59 2.75
C VAL A 3 -8.23 -7.32 3.57
N ALA A 4 -8.61 -7.38 4.85
CA ALA A 4 -8.30 -6.36 5.83
C ALA A 4 -7.35 -6.92 6.88
N ILE A 5 -6.40 -6.11 7.35
CA ILE A 5 -5.58 -6.42 8.52
C ILE A 5 -6.12 -5.60 9.68
N MET A 6 -6.49 -6.29 10.75
CA MET A 6 -6.99 -5.69 11.98
C MET A 6 -5.94 -5.84 13.07
N ASN A 7 -5.59 -4.72 13.69
CA ASN A 7 -4.88 -4.72 14.95
C ASN A 7 -5.89 -4.87 16.09
N GLU A 8 -5.89 -6.01 16.77
CA GLU A 8 -6.77 -6.32 17.91
C GLU A 8 -6.04 -6.18 19.26
N SER A 9 -4.86 -5.55 19.27
CA SER A 9 -4.08 -5.36 20.49
C SER A 9 -4.89 -4.53 21.51
N GLN A 10 -5.23 -5.15 22.65
CA GLN A 10 -5.87 -4.46 23.78
C GLN A 10 -4.85 -3.98 24.84
N SER A 11 -3.55 -4.25 24.63
CA SER A 11 -2.43 -3.84 25.49
C SER A 11 -1.08 -3.98 24.76
N ALA A 12 0.04 -4.18 25.47
CA ALA A 12 1.39 -4.34 24.93
C ALA A 12 1.61 -5.61 24.06
N GLU A 13 0.61 -6.48 23.95
CA GLU A 13 0.64 -7.65 23.07
C GLU A 13 0.14 -7.29 21.67
N PHE A 14 1.05 -7.35 20.70
CA PHE A 14 0.73 -7.14 19.29
C PHE A 14 -0.06 -8.34 18.75
N LEU A 15 -1.35 -8.12 18.45
CA LEU A 15 -2.22 -9.16 17.91
C LEU A 15 -2.86 -8.69 16.60
N PHE A 16 -2.49 -9.33 15.50
CA PHE A 16 -3.00 -9.02 14.17
C PHE A 16 -3.87 -10.16 13.63
N LYS A 17 -4.97 -9.80 12.98
CA LYS A 17 -5.81 -10.73 12.20
C LYS A 17 -5.97 -10.25 10.78
N ALA A 18 -5.96 -11.19 9.84
CA ALA A 18 -6.44 -10.97 8.49
C ALA A 18 -7.91 -11.38 8.40
N VAL A 19 -8.75 -10.48 7.90
CA VAL A 19 -10.15 -10.76 7.56
C VAL A 19 -10.26 -10.84 6.06
N VAL A 20 -10.60 -12.03 5.55
CA VAL A 20 -10.73 -12.33 4.12
C VAL A 20 -12.20 -12.33 3.75
N PHE A 21 -12.55 -11.50 2.77
CA PHE A 21 -13.86 -11.46 2.13
C PHE A 21 -13.76 -12.07 0.74
N ASN A 22 -14.46 -13.17 0.52
CA ASN A 22 -14.47 -13.86 -0.77
C ASN A 22 -15.83 -14.50 -1.05
N ARG A 23 -16.48 -14.12 -2.15
CA ARG A 23 -17.75 -14.72 -2.63
C ARG A 23 -18.85 -14.82 -1.56
N GLY A 24 -18.94 -13.82 -0.68
CA GLY A 24 -19.94 -13.76 0.41
C GLY A 24 -19.52 -14.48 1.69
N GLU A 25 -18.38 -15.17 1.70
CA GLU A 25 -17.79 -15.75 2.90
C GLU A 25 -16.81 -14.77 3.56
N VAL A 26 -16.78 -14.81 4.90
CA VAL A 26 -15.87 -14.03 5.74
C VAL A 26 -15.08 -14.99 6.61
N ASN A 27 -13.76 -15.00 6.44
CA ASN A 27 -12.84 -15.82 7.23
C ASN A 27 -11.87 -14.90 7.97
N SER A 28 -11.77 -15.07 9.28
CA SER A 28 -10.81 -14.33 10.11
C SER A 28 -9.70 -15.27 10.57
N VAL A 29 -8.46 -14.90 10.31
CA VAL A 29 -7.28 -15.73 10.61
C VAL A 29 -6.19 -14.92 11.30
N PRO A 30 -5.55 -15.46 12.36
CA PRO A 30 -4.47 -14.78 13.05
C PRO A 30 -3.22 -14.69 12.17
N ILE A 31 -2.51 -13.57 12.28
CA ILE A 31 -1.20 -13.35 11.65
C ILE A 31 -0.17 -13.18 12.77
N PRO A 32 0.78 -14.12 12.94
CA PRO A 32 1.71 -14.12 14.07
C PRO A 32 2.91 -13.18 13.83
N SER A 33 2.67 -11.97 13.32
CA SER A 33 3.70 -11.00 12.94
C SER A 33 3.19 -9.56 13.07
N GLY A 34 4.11 -8.63 13.36
CA GLY A 34 3.88 -7.19 13.29
C GLY A 34 3.72 -6.76 11.84
N VAL A 35 2.50 -6.81 11.32
CA VAL A 35 2.23 -6.55 9.90
C VAL A 35 2.46 -5.09 9.56
N HIS A 36 3.35 -4.83 8.61
CA HIS A 36 3.63 -3.47 8.10
C HIS A 36 3.34 -3.31 6.59
N SER A 37 3.11 -4.40 5.84
CA SER A 37 2.80 -4.32 4.41
C SER A 37 1.88 -5.46 3.96
N LEU A 38 0.96 -5.14 3.05
CA LEU A 38 -0.06 -6.05 2.50
C LEU A 38 -0.24 -5.78 1.01
N ALA A 39 -0.18 -6.83 0.20
CA ALA A 39 -0.54 -6.82 -1.20
C ALA A 39 -1.65 -7.85 -1.47
N VAL A 40 -2.76 -7.42 -2.06
CA VAL A 40 -3.95 -8.27 -2.29
C VAL A 40 -4.14 -8.47 -3.80
N GLY A 41 -4.02 -9.71 -4.25
CA GLY A 41 -4.37 -10.13 -5.62
C GLY A 41 -5.74 -10.80 -5.69
N GLU A 42 -6.03 -11.49 -6.79
CA GLU A 42 -7.36 -12.08 -7.04
C GLU A 42 -7.70 -13.19 -6.06
N ASN A 43 -6.73 -14.09 -5.83
CA ASN A 43 -6.91 -15.34 -5.09
C ASN A 43 -5.95 -15.49 -3.90
N HIS A 44 -4.94 -14.62 -3.83
CA HIS A 44 -3.87 -14.65 -2.84
C HIS A 44 -3.55 -13.25 -2.34
N ALA A 45 -3.01 -13.16 -1.13
CA ALA A 45 -2.40 -11.95 -0.60
C ALA A 45 -1.02 -12.26 -0.04
N LEU A 46 -0.09 -11.32 -0.21
CA LEU A 46 1.21 -11.32 0.46
C LEU A 46 1.17 -10.36 1.63
N ILE A 47 1.74 -10.78 2.75
CA ILE A 47 1.84 -10.00 3.97
C ILE A 47 3.30 -10.01 4.39
N ALA A 48 3.90 -8.83 4.53
CA ALA A 48 5.22 -8.68 5.13
C ALA A 48 5.09 -7.98 6.50
N GLY A 49 5.86 -8.49 7.44
CA GLY A 49 5.88 -8.01 8.81
C GLY A 49 7.18 -8.37 9.51
N ASP A 50 7.30 -7.96 10.76
CA ASP A 50 8.41 -8.36 11.63
C ASP A 50 7.95 -9.42 12.63
N SER A 51 8.88 -10.26 13.07
CA SER A 51 8.60 -11.28 14.06
C SER A 51 8.21 -10.65 15.39
N LEU A 52 7.24 -11.25 16.08
CA LEU A 52 6.84 -10.83 17.43
C LEU A 52 7.58 -11.63 18.53
N GLY A 53 8.53 -12.49 18.15
CA GLY A 53 9.32 -13.32 19.05
C GLY A 53 10.64 -12.67 19.49
N ASP A 54 11.66 -13.50 19.73
CA ASP A 54 12.93 -13.09 20.36
C ASP A 54 13.76 -12.10 19.54
N ASP A 55 13.55 -12.04 18.22
CA ASP A 55 14.19 -11.07 17.33
C ASP A 55 13.13 -10.22 16.60
N PRO A 56 12.71 -9.08 17.16
CA PRO A 56 11.71 -8.21 16.55
C PRO A 56 12.19 -7.51 15.28
N LYS A 57 13.46 -7.68 14.87
CA LYS A 57 13.97 -7.20 13.58
C LYS A 57 13.94 -8.28 12.50
N LYS A 58 13.62 -9.52 12.86
CA LYS A 58 13.51 -10.62 11.92
C LYS A 58 12.29 -10.39 11.04
N LYS A 59 12.54 -10.18 9.74
CA LYS A 59 11.50 -10.02 8.73
C LYS A 59 10.84 -11.35 8.42
N GLU A 60 9.52 -11.33 8.27
CA GLU A 60 8.70 -12.49 7.97
C GLU A 60 7.76 -12.20 6.79
N LEU A 61 7.56 -13.21 5.95
CA LEU A 61 6.71 -13.14 4.77
C LEU A 61 5.65 -14.24 4.86
N TYR A 62 4.39 -13.86 4.65
CA TYR A 62 3.26 -14.76 4.69
C TYR A 62 2.47 -14.69 3.40
N LEU A 63 1.92 -15.85 3.03
CA LEU A 63 1.01 -16.03 1.93
C LEU A 63 -0.37 -16.42 2.49
N LEU A 64 -1.38 -15.65 2.13
CA LEU A 64 -2.77 -15.84 2.53
C LEU A 64 -3.61 -16.20 1.30
N LYS A 65 -4.36 -17.30 1.37
CA LYS A 65 -5.35 -17.69 0.34
C LYS A 65 -6.71 -17.07 0.61
N SER A 66 -7.51 -17.01 -0.45
CA SER A 66 -8.91 -16.59 -0.42
C SER A 66 -9.84 -17.45 0.44
N ASN A 67 -9.43 -18.66 0.82
CA ASN A 67 -10.16 -19.53 1.76
C ASN A 67 -9.69 -19.35 3.22
N GLY A 68 -8.86 -18.34 3.51
CA GLY A 68 -8.33 -18.08 4.85
C GLY A 68 -7.04 -18.85 5.20
N GLN A 69 -6.54 -19.77 4.35
CA GLN A 69 -5.30 -20.48 4.66
C GLN A 69 -4.10 -19.51 4.67
N VAL A 70 -3.39 -19.43 5.80
CA VAL A 70 -2.13 -18.67 5.97
C VAL A 70 -0.94 -19.62 6.01
N LYS A 71 0.15 -19.25 5.36
CA LYS A 71 1.42 -19.98 5.38
C LYS A 71 2.58 -18.99 5.44
N GLN A 72 3.50 -19.16 6.39
CA GLN A 72 4.79 -18.47 6.36
C GLN A 72 5.63 -19.05 5.22
N ILE A 73 6.25 -18.18 4.44
CA ILE A 73 7.07 -18.54 3.27
C ILE A 73 8.43 -17.84 3.36
N PRO A 74 9.49 -18.41 2.78
CA PRO A 74 10.76 -17.71 2.69
C PRO A 74 10.65 -16.50 1.76
N PHE A 75 11.49 -15.49 1.98
CA PHE A 75 11.72 -14.44 1.00
C PHE A 75 12.36 -15.03 -0.28
N PRO A 76 12.19 -14.37 -1.44
CA PRO A 76 12.84 -14.79 -2.68
C PRO A 76 14.35 -14.96 -2.54
N GLU A 77 14.92 -15.90 -3.31
CA GLU A 77 16.36 -16.12 -3.35
C GLU A 77 17.10 -14.82 -3.71
N GLY A 78 18.14 -14.48 -2.94
CA GLY A 78 18.92 -13.26 -3.12
C GLY A 78 18.33 -12.01 -2.47
N TYR A 79 17.23 -12.13 -1.71
CA TYR A 79 16.75 -11.09 -0.79
C TYR A 79 17.62 -11.03 0.46
N ASP A 80 18.08 -9.84 0.82
CA ASP A 80 18.87 -9.61 2.04
C ASP A 80 17.96 -9.33 3.24
N LEU A 81 17.92 -10.26 4.20
CA LEU A 81 17.12 -10.12 5.43
C LEU A 81 17.65 -9.06 6.40
N THR A 82 18.87 -8.58 6.19
CA THR A 82 19.47 -7.50 6.99
C THR A 82 19.14 -6.11 6.45
N THR A 83 18.39 -6.05 5.35
CA THR A 83 17.93 -4.80 4.75
C THR A 83 17.19 -3.95 5.79
N PRO A 84 17.59 -2.67 5.97
CA PRO A 84 16.92 -1.78 6.90
C PRO A 84 15.48 -1.49 6.47
N ASP A 85 14.68 -0.94 7.37
CA ASP A 85 13.35 -0.45 7.00
C ASP A 85 13.45 0.74 6.04
N PHE A 86 12.48 0.82 5.14
CA PHE A 86 12.37 1.88 4.14
C PHE A 86 10.91 2.35 4.01
N LYS A 87 10.72 3.54 3.43
CA LYS A 87 9.42 4.26 3.45
C LYS A 87 8.37 3.73 2.45
N TYR A 88 8.67 2.65 1.74
CA TYR A 88 7.82 2.08 0.68
C TYR A 88 7.22 0.74 1.14
N SER A 89 6.17 0.29 0.47
CA SER A 89 5.58 -1.02 0.75
C SER A 89 6.56 -2.14 0.39
N HIS A 90 6.74 -3.11 1.29
CA HIS A 90 7.65 -4.24 1.09
C HIS A 90 7.07 -5.31 0.16
N VAL A 91 5.74 -5.35 0.01
CA VAL A 91 5.06 -6.18 -0.98
C VAL A 91 4.05 -5.37 -1.76
N ASN A 92 3.96 -5.61 -3.07
CA ASN A 92 3.00 -4.94 -3.95
C ASN A 92 2.30 -5.96 -4.86
N TYR A 93 1.09 -5.61 -5.32
CA TYR A 93 0.39 -6.37 -6.33
C TYR A 93 0.48 -5.62 -7.66
N LEU A 94 1.10 -6.24 -8.67
CA LEU A 94 1.38 -5.63 -9.98
C LEU A 94 0.29 -5.93 -11.02
N GLY A 95 -0.71 -6.75 -10.67
CA GLY A 95 -1.79 -7.14 -11.58
C GLY A 95 -1.57 -8.50 -12.25
N ALA A 96 -2.64 -9.07 -12.77
CA ALA A 96 -2.67 -10.35 -13.46
C ALA A 96 -1.94 -11.50 -12.72
N GLY A 97 -2.06 -11.60 -11.41
CA GLY A 97 -1.43 -12.61 -10.55
C GLY A 97 0.06 -12.39 -10.25
N LEU A 98 0.64 -11.25 -10.66
CA LEU A 98 2.03 -10.89 -10.39
C LEU A 98 2.13 -10.04 -9.11
N PHE A 99 3.05 -10.41 -8.23
CA PHE A 99 3.39 -9.65 -7.03
C PHE A 99 4.83 -9.16 -7.12
N GLU A 100 5.16 -8.23 -6.24
CA GLU A 100 6.51 -7.74 -6.02
C GLU A 100 6.85 -7.94 -4.54
N VAL A 101 8.05 -8.47 -4.27
CA VAL A 101 8.70 -8.37 -2.96
C VAL A 101 9.85 -7.39 -3.12
N LEU A 102 9.87 -6.35 -2.29
CA LEU A 102 10.74 -5.19 -2.48
C LEU A 102 11.80 -5.15 -1.38
N GLN A 103 13.05 -5.04 -1.79
CA GLN A 103 14.19 -4.78 -0.93
C GLN A 103 14.64 -3.33 -1.15
N GLY A 104 14.95 -2.60 -0.09
CA GLY A 104 15.31 -1.18 -0.18
C GLY A 104 16.47 -0.75 0.70
N VAL A 105 17.43 -0.04 0.12
CA VAL A 105 18.55 0.60 0.83
C VAL A 105 18.37 2.12 0.76
N PRO A 106 17.94 2.77 1.85
CA PRO A 106 17.76 4.22 1.88
C PRO A 106 19.11 4.95 1.90
N ASP A 107 19.17 6.08 1.19
CA ASP A 107 20.32 6.97 1.02
C ASP A 107 19.80 8.42 0.92
N GLY A 108 19.51 9.03 2.08
CA GLY A 108 18.83 10.32 2.15
C GLY A 108 17.39 10.27 1.63
N GLU A 109 17.09 11.09 0.63
CA GLU A 109 15.78 11.13 -0.05
C GLU A 109 15.62 10.04 -1.11
N VAL A 110 16.73 9.42 -1.52
CA VAL A 110 16.74 8.37 -2.54
C VAL A 110 16.77 7.00 -1.85
N THR A 111 15.96 6.06 -2.31
CA THR A 111 16.06 4.65 -1.90
C THR A 111 16.42 3.81 -3.12
N LYS A 112 17.50 3.02 -3.00
CA LYS A 112 17.88 2.03 -4.01
C LYS A 112 17.04 0.79 -3.77
N LEU A 113 16.27 0.39 -4.78
CA LEU A 113 15.30 -0.69 -4.66
C LEU A 113 15.70 -1.86 -5.56
N LYS A 114 15.51 -3.06 -5.03
CA LYS A 114 15.58 -4.32 -5.77
C LYS A 114 14.22 -5.00 -5.65
N SER A 115 13.54 -5.12 -6.79
CA SER A 115 12.24 -5.76 -6.93
C SER A 115 12.39 -7.20 -7.37
N PHE A 116 11.81 -8.11 -6.61
CA PHE A 116 11.60 -9.49 -7.00
C PHE A 116 10.16 -9.64 -7.49
N GLU A 117 9.95 -9.72 -8.80
CA GLU A 117 8.63 -9.93 -9.40
C GLU A 117 8.31 -11.42 -9.34
N VAL A 118 7.28 -11.79 -8.57
CA VAL A 118 6.99 -13.18 -8.17
C VAL A 118 5.56 -13.58 -8.49
N ARG A 119 5.37 -14.86 -8.79
CA ARG A 119 4.06 -15.51 -8.82
C ARG A 119 3.94 -16.57 -7.75
N VAL A 120 2.73 -16.72 -7.24
CA VAL A 120 2.38 -17.78 -6.30
C VAL A 120 2.20 -19.08 -7.07
N THR A 121 2.95 -20.13 -6.69
CA THR A 121 2.79 -21.47 -7.28
C THR A 121 1.65 -22.24 -6.61
N PRO A 122 1.13 -23.33 -7.23
CA PRO A 122 0.11 -24.18 -6.61
C PRO A 122 0.50 -24.73 -5.23
N GLU A 123 1.80 -24.93 -4.97
CA GLU A 123 2.36 -25.45 -3.72
C GLU A 123 2.48 -24.38 -2.61
N MET A 124 1.93 -23.18 -2.83
CA MET A 124 2.01 -22.05 -1.90
C MET A 124 3.46 -21.65 -1.63
N THR A 125 4.22 -21.44 -2.71
CA THR A 125 5.55 -20.85 -2.69
C THR A 125 5.62 -19.71 -3.71
N LEU A 126 6.75 -19.02 -3.76
CA LEU A 126 7.00 -17.96 -4.72
C LEU A 126 7.96 -18.44 -5.80
N LYS A 127 7.58 -18.22 -7.05
CA LYS A 127 8.47 -18.33 -8.21
C LYS A 127 8.84 -16.93 -8.67
N VAL A 128 10.13 -16.61 -8.65
CA VAL A 128 10.66 -15.37 -9.23
C VAL A 128 10.57 -15.47 -10.75
N GLU A 129 9.88 -14.52 -11.37
CA GLU A 129 9.84 -14.38 -12.82
C GLU A 129 10.89 -13.40 -13.33
N ASN A 130 11.19 -12.38 -12.53
CA ASN A 130 12.10 -11.32 -12.90
C ASN A 130 12.67 -10.61 -11.67
N THR A 131 13.85 -10.02 -11.82
CA THR A 131 14.49 -9.18 -10.81
C THR A 131 14.91 -7.87 -11.45
N ARG A 132 14.51 -6.75 -10.85
CA ARG A 132 14.82 -5.41 -11.35
C ARG A 132 15.40 -4.54 -10.25
N GLU A 133 16.30 -3.65 -10.63
CA GLU A 133 16.82 -2.61 -9.75
C GLU A 133 16.42 -1.24 -10.26
N PHE A 134 15.97 -0.38 -9.36
CA PHE A 134 15.58 0.99 -9.66
C PHE A 134 15.78 1.88 -8.44
N LYS A 135 15.48 3.17 -8.59
CA LYS A 135 15.57 4.14 -7.51
C LYS A 135 14.24 4.85 -7.37
N MET A 136 13.87 5.19 -6.15
CA MET A 136 12.74 6.06 -5.89
C MET A 136 13.17 7.19 -4.98
N THR A 137 12.71 8.40 -5.32
CA THR A 137 13.02 9.61 -4.56
C THR A 137 11.75 10.09 -3.86
N LEU A 138 11.86 10.34 -2.56
CA LEU A 138 10.78 10.93 -1.77
C LEU A 138 11.37 12.11 -0.99
N ALA A 139 11.03 13.32 -1.45
CA ALA A 139 11.43 14.56 -0.80
C ALA A 139 10.93 14.59 0.65
N ASN A 140 11.67 15.19 1.58
CA ASN A 140 11.28 15.18 2.99
C ASN A 140 10.05 16.03 3.33
N ASN A 141 9.64 16.94 2.45
CA ASN A 141 8.52 17.86 2.63
C ASN A 141 7.18 17.33 2.09
N PHE A 142 6.98 16.00 2.05
CA PHE A 142 5.72 15.42 1.57
C PHE A 142 4.59 15.52 2.61
N VAL A 143 3.40 15.92 2.17
CA VAL A 143 2.17 15.81 2.97
C VAL A 143 1.64 14.39 2.93
N LYS A 144 1.72 13.74 1.76
CA LYS A 144 1.24 12.38 1.57
C LYS A 144 2.12 11.62 0.57
N HIS A 145 2.35 10.34 0.87
CA HIS A 145 2.97 9.37 -0.01
C HIS A 145 2.11 8.10 0.00
N VAL A 146 1.84 7.54 -1.19
CA VAL A 146 1.00 6.34 -1.36
C VAL A 146 1.54 5.44 -2.47
N MET A 147 1.28 4.15 -2.35
CA MET A 147 1.39 3.23 -3.49
C MET A 147 0.24 3.50 -4.47
N LEU A 148 0.56 3.59 -5.75
CA LEU A 148 -0.40 3.68 -6.84
C LEU A 148 -0.65 2.28 -7.43
N PRO A 149 -1.71 2.11 -8.24
CA PRO A 149 -1.89 0.91 -9.04
C PRO A 149 -0.64 0.61 -9.87
N PHE A 150 -0.36 -0.68 -10.11
CA PHE A 150 0.75 -1.16 -10.94
C PHE A 150 2.17 -0.91 -10.39
N GLY A 151 2.30 -0.60 -9.09
CA GLY A 151 3.59 -0.59 -8.39
C GLY A 151 4.36 0.74 -8.45
N GLU A 152 3.78 1.78 -9.03
CA GLU A 152 4.29 3.15 -8.93
C GLU A 152 4.00 3.73 -7.53
N THR A 153 4.64 4.83 -7.16
CA THR A 153 4.23 5.61 -5.99
C THR A 153 3.88 7.04 -6.35
N GLY A 154 2.96 7.61 -5.59
CA GLY A 154 2.55 8.99 -5.70
C GLY A 154 2.89 9.73 -4.42
N PHE A 155 3.36 10.97 -4.54
CA PHE A 155 3.45 11.86 -3.40
C PHE A 155 3.00 13.28 -3.72
N ILE A 156 2.52 13.98 -2.69
CA ILE A 156 2.15 15.39 -2.75
C ILE A 156 3.05 16.11 -1.76
N ASP A 157 3.69 17.20 -2.18
CA ASP A 157 4.50 18.04 -1.31
C ASP A 157 3.67 19.04 -0.51
N ASP A 158 4.32 19.76 0.41
CA ASP A 158 3.70 20.79 1.25
C ASP A 158 3.28 22.06 0.49
N GLN A 159 3.65 22.18 -0.79
CA GLN A 159 3.16 23.23 -1.67
C GLN A 159 1.94 22.77 -2.49
N GLY A 160 1.60 21.48 -2.47
CA GLY A 160 0.51 20.92 -3.27
C GLY A 160 0.93 20.46 -4.66
N SER A 161 2.23 20.42 -4.98
CA SER A 161 2.71 19.77 -6.21
C SER A 161 2.56 18.26 -6.07
N VAL A 162 2.04 17.65 -7.13
CA VAL A 162 1.73 16.22 -7.20
C VAL A 162 2.76 15.55 -8.09
N PHE A 163 3.28 14.43 -7.62
CA PHE A 163 4.34 13.68 -8.28
C PHE A 163 3.99 12.20 -8.40
N ILE A 164 4.47 11.58 -9.48
CA ILE A 164 4.50 10.13 -9.66
C ILE A 164 5.97 9.69 -9.77
N ASN A 165 6.34 8.73 -8.95
CA ASN A 165 7.56 7.95 -9.13
C ASN A 165 7.25 6.73 -9.97
N HIS A 166 7.66 6.77 -11.24
CA HIS A 166 7.63 5.61 -12.10
C HIS A 166 8.78 4.66 -11.74
N ARG A 167 8.59 3.37 -12.03
CA ARG A 167 9.62 2.34 -11.74
C ARG A 167 10.80 2.41 -12.72
N ASP A 168 10.58 2.99 -13.89
CA ASP A 168 11.54 3.09 -15.00
C ASP A 168 12.13 4.50 -15.18
N THR A 169 11.65 5.49 -14.43
CA THR A 169 12.23 6.83 -14.42
C THR A 169 13.23 7.00 -13.28
N LYS A 170 14.20 7.89 -13.48
CA LYS A 170 15.22 8.19 -12.48
C LYS A 170 14.71 9.14 -11.39
N ASP A 171 13.89 10.10 -11.80
CA ASP A 171 13.39 11.19 -10.98
C ASP A 171 11.86 11.18 -10.97
N PRO A 172 11.21 11.67 -9.89
CA PRO A 172 9.77 11.83 -9.84
C PRO A 172 9.28 12.77 -10.94
N GLU A 173 8.24 12.35 -11.66
CA GLU A 173 7.53 13.23 -12.60
C GLU A 173 6.57 14.13 -11.84
N ARG A 174 6.68 15.45 -12.00
CA ARG A 174 5.65 16.39 -11.53
C ARG A 174 4.47 16.37 -12.50
N THR A 175 3.35 15.82 -12.06
CA THR A 175 2.16 15.65 -12.88
C THR A 175 1.19 16.83 -12.80
N GLY A 176 1.30 17.68 -11.77
CA GLY A 176 0.51 18.89 -11.66
C GLY A 176 0.50 19.49 -10.25
N HIS A 177 -0.53 20.28 -9.95
CA HIS A 177 -0.64 21.05 -8.71
C HIS A 177 -2.08 21.13 -8.18
N VAL A 178 -2.24 21.05 -6.86
CA VAL A 178 -3.53 21.21 -6.18
C VAL A 178 -3.34 22.03 -4.90
N ASP A 179 -3.96 23.21 -4.83
CA ASP A 179 -3.83 24.12 -3.68
C ASP A 179 -4.47 23.58 -2.41
N GLY A 180 -3.83 23.80 -1.25
CA GLY A 180 -4.45 23.51 0.06
C GLY A 180 -4.61 22.02 0.38
N VAL A 181 -3.85 21.14 -0.28
CA VAL A 181 -3.75 19.74 0.13
C VAL A 181 -2.92 19.65 1.40
N THR A 182 -3.51 19.10 2.45
CA THR A 182 -2.88 18.79 3.73
C THR A 182 -3.12 17.32 4.07
N ARG A 183 -2.53 16.84 5.17
CA ARG A 183 -2.80 15.48 5.65
C ARG A 183 -4.28 15.27 5.99
N GLU A 184 -4.94 16.30 6.47
CA GLU A 184 -6.33 16.31 6.92
C GLU A 184 -7.30 16.45 5.75
N THR A 185 -6.94 17.15 4.68
CA THR A 185 -7.79 17.29 3.49
C THR A 185 -7.63 16.11 2.52
N TYR A 186 -6.51 15.39 2.56
CA TYR A 186 -6.30 14.19 1.74
C TYR A 186 -7.29 13.06 2.09
N VAL A 187 -7.84 12.43 1.05
CA VAL A 187 -8.68 11.22 1.12
C VAL A 187 -8.05 10.15 0.23
N ARG A 188 -7.82 8.97 0.79
CA ARG A 188 -7.34 7.83 0.00
C ARG A 188 -8.46 7.35 -0.93
N VAL A 189 -8.14 7.15 -2.21
CA VAL A 189 -9.06 6.53 -3.16
C VAL A 189 -8.48 5.19 -3.60
N ASN A 190 -9.14 4.10 -3.25
CA ASN A 190 -8.76 2.76 -3.67
C ASN A 190 -9.44 2.45 -5.01
N SER A 191 -8.61 2.20 -6.03
CA SER A 191 -9.04 1.84 -7.38
C SER A 191 -7.99 0.90 -7.97
N SER A 192 -8.42 -0.16 -8.65
CA SER A 192 -7.54 -1.14 -9.30
C SER A 192 -7.22 -0.78 -10.75
N ILE A 193 -7.88 0.23 -11.31
CA ILE A 193 -7.79 0.59 -12.75
C ILE A 193 -7.20 1.97 -13.01
N GLU A 194 -7.27 2.87 -12.02
CA GLU A 194 -6.87 4.26 -12.18
C GLU A 194 -6.21 4.74 -10.89
N ALA A 195 -5.09 5.46 -11.03
CA ALA A 195 -4.47 6.15 -9.92
C ALA A 195 -5.30 7.40 -9.55
N LEU A 196 -6.10 7.29 -8.50
CA LEU A 196 -6.96 8.36 -7.99
C LEU A 196 -6.57 8.80 -6.58
N PHE A 197 -6.94 10.04 -6.24
CA PHE A 197 -6.92 10.54 -4.87
C PHE A 197 -8.08 11.50 -4.66
N GLY A 198 -8.45 11.73 -3.39
CA GLY A 198 -9.52 12.64 -3.03
C GLY A 198 -8.98 13.82 -2.24
N VAL A 199 -9.61 14.98 -2.40
CA VAL A 199 -9.34 16.18 -1.60
C VAL A 199 -10.66 16.69 -1.02
N ARG A 200 -10.72 16.86 0.30
CA ARG A 200 -11.85 17.48 0.99
C ARG A 200 -11.81 18.99 0.75
N ARG A 201 -12.90 19.56 0.24
CA ARG A 201 -13.12 21.00 0.11
C ARG A 201 -14.59 21.31 0.35
N ASP A 202 -14.90 22.40 1.06
CA ASP A 202 -16.23 23.04 1.06
C ASP A 202 -17.45 22.10 1.06
N GLY A 203 -17.46 21.09 1.94
CA GLY A 203 -18.59 20.16 2.06
C GLY A 203 -18.67 19.08 0.95
N LEU A 204 -17.58 18.86 0.22
CA LEU A 204 -17.44 17.82 -0.79
C LEU A 204 -16.06 17.14 -0.75
N ILE A 205 -15.96 16.02 -1.43
CA ILE A 205 -14.70 15.33 -1.74
C ILE A 205 -14.54 15.34 -3.26
N GLU A 206 -13.53 16.05 -3.74
CA GLU A 206 -13.14 16.06 -5.15
C GLU A 206 -12.27 14.83 -5.43
N ILE A 207 -12.72 13.94 -6.30
CA ILE A 207 -11.91 12.80 -6.77
C ILE A 207 -11.11 13.27 -7.99
N ARG A 208 -9.79 13.18 -7.91
CA ARG A 208 -8.81 13.68 -8.89
C ARG A 208 -7.90 12.54 -9.35
N ARG A 209 -7.21 12.73 -10.48
CA ARG A 209 -6.25 11.76 -11.04
C ARG A 209 -4.82 12.13 -10.66
N TRP A 210 -4.00 11.16 -10.27
CA TRP A 210 -2.59 11.42 -10.01
C TRP A 210 -1.85 11.97 -11.23
N GLY A 211 -2.16 11.48 -12.44
CA GLY A 211 -1.53 11.94 -13.69
C GLY A 211 -2.12 13.21 -14.31
N SER A 212 -3.16 13.80 -13.71
CA SER A 212 -3.80 15.05 -14.17
C SER A 212 -4.59 15.68 -13.01
N PRO A 213 -3.89 16.09 -11.94
CA PRO A 213 -4.50 16.39 -10.64
C PRO A 213 -5.42 17.62 -10.64
N GLU A 214 -5.27 18.53 -11.61
CA GLU A 214 -6.15 19.67 -11.81
C GLU A 214 -7.56 19.25 -12.27
N SER A 215 -7.68 18.10 -12.93
CA SER A 215 -8.95 17.58 -13.45
C SER A 215 -9.75 16.82 -12.39
N ILE A 216 -10.95 17.32 -12.08
CA ILE A 216 -11.91 16.64 -11.21
C ILE A 216 -12.63 15.54 -12.01
N VAL A 217 -12.53 14.30 -11.54
CA VAL A 217 -13.21 13.13 -12.12
C VAL A 217 -14.67 13.08 -11.70
N THR A 218 -14.92 13.30 -10.41
CA THR A 218 -16.24 13.35 -9.81
C THR A 218 -16.16 14.03 -8.45
N GLU A 219 -17.31 14.50 -7.97
CA GLU A 219 -17.46 15.08 -6.63
C GLU A 219 -18.40 14.20 -5.81
N ILE A 220 -18.10 14.06 -4.52
CA ILE A 220 -18.94 13.35 -3.56
C ILE A 220 -19.38 14.35 -2.51
N PRO A 221 -20.68 14.65 -2.37
CA PRO A 221 -21.18 15.47 -1.28
C PRO A 221 -20.76 14.88 0.07
N PHE A 222 -20.20 15.70 0.94
CA PHE A 222 -19.73 15.29 2.26
C PHE A 222 -20.05 16.36 3.30
N GLU A 223 -21.08 16.12 4.11
CA GLU A 223 -21.41 16.98 5.24
C GLU A 223 -20.78 16.41 6.51
N LYS A 224 -19.74 17.10 7.03
CA LYS A 224 -19.11 16.75 8.32
C LYS A 224 -20.13 16.71 9.47
N GLY A 225 -21.19 17.52 9.39
CA GLY A 225 -22.26 17.61 10.39
C GLY A 225 -23.24 16.42 10.41
N ALA A 226 -23.18 15.50 9.45
CA ALA A 226 -24.01 14.29 9.45
C ALA A 226 -23.60 13.27 10.55
N CYS A 227 -22.47 13.50 11.21
CA CYS A 227 -21.97 12.70 12.31
C CYS A 227 -21.70 13.57 13.55
N SER A 228 -22.05 13.06 14.72
CA SER A 228 -21.89 13.73 16.02
C SER A 228 -20.50 13.61 16.65
N ASP A 229 -19.50 13.10 15.92
CA ASP A 229 -18.15 12.78 16.42
C ASP A 229 -17.08 13.46 15.56
N GLU A 230 -16.08 14.08 16.18
CA GLU A 230 -14.93 14.69 15.50
C GLU A 230 -14.10 13.66 14.72
N ALA A 231 -14.10 12.39 15.14
CA ALA A 231 -13.47 11.28 14.44
C ALA A 231 -14.28 10.81 13.22
N CYS A 232 -15.52 11.27 13.04
CA CYS A 232 -16.29 10.90 11.86
C CYS A 232 -15.81 11.64 10.61
N GLY A 233 -15.48 10.86 9.59
CA GLY A 233 -15.15 11.32 8.26
C GLY A 233 -14.91 10.15 7.31
N ILE A 234 -14.99 10.40 6.00
CA ILE A 234 -14.69 9.37 5.00
C ILE A 234 -13.18 9.17 4.95
N ALA A 235 -12.66 8.13 5.63
CA ALA A 235 -11.23 7.83 5.65
C ALA A 235 -10.67 7.43 4.27
N SER A 236 -11.50 6.76 3.46
CA SER A 236 -11.18 6.38 2.08
C SER A 236 -12.43 6.17 1.24
N VAL A 237 -12.28 6.31 -0.08
CA VAL A 237 -13.30 5.99 -1.09
C VAL A 237 -12.82 4.79 -1.89
N SER A 238 -13.68 3.82 -2.17
CA SER A 238 -13.36 2.68 -3.03
C SER A 238 -14.18 2.76 -4.31
N LYS A 239 -13.52 2.81 -5.47
CA LYS A 239 -14.17 2.72 -6.79
C LYS A 239 -14.23 1.25 -7.20
N ILE A 240 -15.43 0.69 -7.18
CA ILE A 240 -15.72 -0.70 -7.59
C ILE A 240 -16.23 -0.68 -9.03
N LEU A 241 -15.78 -1.62 -9.86
CA LEU A 241 -16.27 -1.87 -11.21
C LEU A 241 -17.14 -3.12 -11.22
#